data_AF-A0A4Q5TAI3-F1
#
_entry.id   AF-A0A4Q5TAI3-F1
#
_cell.length_a   1.000
_cell.length_b   1.000
_cell.length_c   1.000
_cell.angle_alpha   90.00
_cell.angle_beta   90.00
_cell.angle_gamma   90.00
#
_symmetry.space_group_name_H-M   'P 1'
#
loop_
_entity.id
_entity.type
_entity.pdbx_description
1 polymer ?
#
loop_
_entity_poly.entity_id
_entity_poly.type
_entity_poly.pdbx_seq_one_letter_code
_entity_poly.pdbx_strand_id
1 'polypeptide(L)' 'MKEERVQLWINSLDNEIKAMETEFNSFFKRKNFHDYYKIRIDNEIGFISIELVNREQLPIEVIDTFTVALLRSKPRF' A
#
# COMPACT_ATOMS: atom_id res chain seq x y z
N MET A 1 3.12 -15.82 -16.79
CA MET A 1 2.45 -14.56 -17.19
C MET A 1 1.62 -13.91 -16.08
N LYS A 2 0.50 -14.49 -15.60
CA LYS A 2 -0.35 -13.81 -14.60
C LYS A 2 0.34 -13.69 -13.24
N GLU A 3 0.93 -14.77 -12.74
CA GLU A 3 1.69 -14.78 -11.48
C GLU A 3 2.90 -13.83 -11.51
N GLU A 4 3.65 -13.80 -12.62
CA GLU A 4 4.77 -12.87 -12.80
C GLU A 4 4.30 -11.39 -12.74
N ARG A 5 3.14 -11.07 -13.31
CA ARG A 5 2.57 -9.71 -13.25
C ARG A 5 2.16 -9.32 -11.84
N VAL A 6 1.56 -10.26 -11.10
CA VAL A 6 1.21 -10.03 -9.68
C VAL A 6 2.49 -9.85 -8.86
N GLN A 7 3.52 -10.66 -9.10
CA GLN A 7 4.79 -10.53 -8.38
C GLN A 7 5.49 -9.20 -8.67
N LEU A 8 5.48 -8.73 -9.93
CA LEU A 8 6.00 -7.41 -10.28
C LEU A 8 5.22 -6.29 -9.58
N TRP A 9 3.89 -6.42 -9.49
CA TRP A 9 3.06 -5.47 -8.78
C TRP A 9 3.36 -5.47 -7.27
N ILE A 10 3.47 -6.65 -6.65
CA ILE A 10 3.87 -6.78 -5.22
C ILE A 10 5.20 -6.08 -4.99
N ASN A 11 6.21 -6.36 -5.81
CA ASN A 11 7.54 -5.76 -5.66
C ASN A 11 7.50 -4.22 -5.82
N SER A 12 6.71 -3.72 -6.77
CA SER A 12 6.53 -2.27 -6.94
C SER A 12 5.79 -1.65 -5.76
N LEU A 13 4.79 -2.33 -5.22
CA LEU A 13 4.00 -1.86 -4.08
C LEU A 13 4.84 -1.82 -2.80
N ASP A 14 5.66 -2.85 -2.56
CA ASP A 14 6.59 -2.89 -1.43
C ASP A 14 7.56 -1.71 -1.42
N ASN A 15 8.03 -1.27 -2.60
CA ASN A 15 8.90 -0.11 -2.71
C ASN A 15 8.17 1.19 -2.35
N GLU A 16 6.94 1.37 -2.83
CA GLU A 16 6.12 2.54 -2.46
C GLU A 16 5.81 2.55 -0.96
N ILE A 17 5.46 1.39 -0.39
CA ILE A 17 5.17 1.23 1.03
C ILE A 17 6.39 1.57 1.91
N LYS A 18 7.60 1.15 1.52
CA LYS A 18 8.84 1.53 2.24
C LYS A 18 9.11 3.03 2.19
N ALA A 19 8.86 3.68 1.06
CA ALA A 19 8.97 5.13 0.95
C ALA A 19 7.97 5.83 1.88
N MET A 20 6.71 5.37 1.89
CA MET A 20 5.68 5.86 2.80
C MET A 20 6.03 5.66 4.27
N GLU A 21 6.57 4.50 4.64
CA GLU A 21 6.97 4.20 6.02
C GLU A 21 8.02 5.21 6.51
N THR A 22 8.99 5.55 5.65
CA THR A 22 10.04 6.54 5.96
C THR A 22 9.45 7.93 6.22
N GLU A 23 8.50 8.36 5.38
CA GLU A 23 7.79 9.62 5.57
C GLU A 23 6.90 9.57 6.83
N PHE A 24 6.12 8.52 6.99
CA PHE A 24 5.20 8.34 8.11
C PHE A 24 5.93 8.39 9.46
N ASN A 25 7.05 7.68 9.60
CA ASN A 25 7.87 7.68 10.81
C ASN A 25 8.44 9.07 11.16
N SER A 26 8.57 9.95 10.16
CA SER A 26 9.02 11.33 10.36
C SER A 26 7.92 12.24 10.91
N PHE A 27 6.65 11.95 10.60
CA PHE A 27 5.50 12.80 10.94
C PHE A 27 4.60 12.24 12.07
N PHE A 28 4.52 10.91 12.21
CA PHE A 28 3.59 10.23 13.11
C PHE A 28 4.34 9.29 14.05
N LYS A 29 4.23 9.53 15.36
CA LYS A 29 4.96 8.77 16.41
C LYS A 29 4.07 7.87 17.28
N ARG A 30 2.77 7.75 16.98
CA ARG A 30 1.80 7.13 17.90
C ARG A 30 1.63 5.61 17.75
N LYS A 31 1.82 5.04 16.54
CA LYS A 31 1.73 3.60 16.26
C LYS A 31 2.64 3.23 15.09
N ASN A 32 2.93 1.94 14.91
CA ASN A 32 3.70 1.47 13.76
C ASN A 32 2.90 1.66 12.47
N PHE A 33 3.57 2.06 11.40
CA PHE A 33 2.97 2.27 10.09
C PHE A 33 2.16 1.05 9.59
N HIS A 34 2.67 -0.16 9.81
CA HIS A 34 2.02 -1.41 9.43
C HIS A 34 0.71 -1.71 10.19
N ASP A 35 0.43 -1.02 11.30
CA ASP A 35 -0.82 -1.21 12.05
C ASP A 35 -2.02 -0.53 11.37
N TYR A 36 -1.77 0.34 10.40
CA TYR A 36 -2.79 1.17 9.76
C TYR A 36 -3.37 0.58 8.47
N TYR A 37 -2.83 -0.54 7.98
CA TYR A 37 -3.31 -1.13 6.74
C TYR A 37 -3.13 -2.65 6.69
N LYS A 38 -3.83 -3.27 5.75
CA LYS A 38 -3.66 -4.67 5.36
C LYS A 38 -3.61 -4.76 3.84
N ILE A 39 -2.62 -5.47 3.32
CA ILE A 39 -2.57 -5.79 1.89
C ILE A 39 -3.37 -7.08 1.67
N ARG A 40 -4.30 -7.05 0.71
CA ARG A 40 -5.00 -8.23 0.24
C ARG A 40 -4.58 -8.52 -1.18
N ILE A 41 -4.08 -9.73 -1.40
CA ILE A 41 -3.65 -10.22 -2.71
C ILE A 41 -4.61 -11.33 -3.11
N ASP A 42 -5.28 -11.14 -4.23
CA ASP A 42 -6.09 -12.15 -4.88
C ASP A 42 -5.32 -12.69 -6.09
N ASN A 43 -4.73 -13.88 -5.92
CA ASN A 43 -3.94 -14.53 -6.97
C ASN A 43 -4.82 -15.08 -8.10
N GLU A 44 -6.09 -15.41 -7.82
CA GLU A 44 -7.00 -16.00 -8.81
C GLU A 44 -7.42 -14.99 -9.85
N ILE A 45 -7.69 -13.75 -9.45
CA ILE A 45 -7.99 -12.64 -10.38
C ILE A 45 -6.76 -11.76 -10.67
N GLY A 46 -5.68 -11.90 -9.92
CA GLY A 46 -4.43 -11.16 -10.11
C GLY A 46 -4.58 -9.70 -9.68
N PHE A 47 -5.17 -9.49 -8.50
CA PHE A 47 -5.56 -8.19 -7.98
C PHE A 47 -4.92 -7.93 -6.63
N ILE A 48 -4.42 -6.71 -6.40
CA ILE A 48 -3.90 -6.27 -5.11
C ILE A 48 -4.74 -5.10 -4.63
N SER A 49 -5.09 -5.10 -3.35
CA SER A 49 -5.80 -4.01 -2.68
C SER A 49 -5.22 -3.72 -1.31
N ILE A 50 -5.42 -2.50 -0.84
CA ILE A 50 -5.03 -2.04 0.49
C ILE A 50 -6.31 -1.70 1.26
N GLU A 51 -6.47 -2.34 2.41
CA GLU A 51 -7.52 -2.04 3.37
C GLU A 51 -6.93 -1.20 4.50
N LEU A 52 -7.48 -0.01 4.75
CA LEU A 52 -7.04 0.86 5.84
C LEU A 52 -7.77 0.49 7.14
N VAL A 53 -7.00 0.23 8.20
CA VAL A 53 -7.52 -0.11 9.53
C VAL A 53 -7.93 1.17 10.24
N ASN A 54 -9.16 1.21 10.77
CA ASN A 54 -9.73 2.39 11.45
C ASN A 54 -9.62 3.66 10.59
N ARG A 55 -9.96 3.55 9.29
CA ARG A 55 -9.86 4.65 8.31
C ARG A 55 -10.42 5.98 8.81
N GLU A 56 -11.50 5.98 9.58
CA GLU A 56 -12.13 7.18 10.14
C GLU A 56 -11.24 7.95 11.12
N GLN A 57 -10.22 7.29 11.68
CA GLN A 57 -9.26 7.87 12.62
C GLN A 57 -7.95 8.28 11.94
N LEU A 58 -7.80 8.00 10.65
CA LEU A 58 -6.62 8.35 9.88
C LEU A 58 -6.75 9.78 9.31
N PRO A 59 -5.68 10.58 9.35
CA PRO A 59 -5.61 11.82 8.59
C PRO A 59 -5.83 11.55 7.10
N ILE A 60 -6.49 12.48 6.42
CA ILE A 60 -6.81 12.34 5.00
C ILE A 60 -5.55 12.19 4.16
N GLU A 61 -4.46 12.86 4.54
CA GLU A 61 -3.17 12.78 3.88
C GLU A 61 -2.61 11.36 3.90
N VAL A 62 -2.78 10.63 5.01
CA VAL A 62 -2.34 9.23 5.10
C VAL A 62 -3.15 8.35 4.16
N ILE A 63 -4.48 8.56 4.12
CA ILE A 63 -5.39 7.83 3.22
C ILE A 63 -5.03 8.06 1.75
N ASP A 64 -4.77 9.32 1.39
CA ASP A 64 -4.41 9.72 0.04
C ASP A 64 -3.06 9.13 -0.37
N THR A 65 -2.06 9.15 0.52
CA THR A 65 -0.75 8.56 0.23
C THR A 65 -0.86 7.05 -0.05
N PHE A 66 -1.64 6.29 0.73
CA PHE A 66 -1.87 4.87 0.45
C PHE A 66 -2.56 4.64 -0.90
N THR A 67 -3.53 5.48 -1.22
CA THR A 67 -4.25 5.41 -2.50
C THR A 67 -3.32 5.69 -3.67
N VAL A 68 -2.47 6.72 -3.55
CA VAL A 68 -1.48 7.09 -4.57
C VAL A 68 -0.44 5.98 -4.74
N ALA A 69 0.08 5.40 -3.65
CA ALA A 69 1.02 4.28 -3.70
C ALA A 69 0.45 3.06 -4.44
N LEU A 70 -0.82 2.71 -4.16
CA LEU A 70 -1.49 1.61 -4.86
C LEU A 70 -1.64 1.90 -6.37
N LEU A 71 -1.99 3.14 -6.74
CA LEU A 71 -2.14 3.54 -8.14
C LEU A 71 -0.79 3.59 -8.88
N ARG A 72 0.28 4.06 -8.23
CA ARG A 72 1.64 4.14 -8.80
C ARG A 72 2.27 2.78 -8.99
N SER A 73 2.07 1.88 -8.03
CA SER A 73 2.62 0.53 -8.08
C SER A 73 1.94 -0.37 -9.12
N LYS A 74 0.72 -0.03 -9.55
CA LYS A 74 0.00 -0.80 -10.57
C LYS A 74 0.80 -0.80 -11.87
N PRO A 75 1.23 -1.97 -12.37
CA PRO A 75 2.07 -2.01 -13.55
C PRO A 75 1.27 -1.58 -14.78
N ARG A 76 1.89 -0.76 -15.63
CA ARG A 76 1.33 -0.28 -16.89
C ARG A 76 1.63 -1.32 -17.97
N PHE A 77 0.60 -1.82 -18.64
CA PHE A 77 0.69 -2.78 -19.72
C PHE A 77 -0.04 -2.23 -20.93
#